data_AF-A0A4P8QES1-F1
#
_entry.id   AF-A0A4P8QES1-F1
#
_cell.length_a   1.000
_cell.length_b   1.000
_cell.length_c   1.000
_cell.angle_alpha   90.00
_cell.angle_beta   90.00
_cell.angle_gamma   90.00
#
_symmetry.space_group_name_H-M   'P 1'
#
loop_
_entity.id
_entity.type
_entity.pdbx_description
1 polymer ?
#
loop_
_entity_poly.entity_id
_entity_poly.type
_entity_poly.pdbx_seq_one_letter_code
_entity_poly.pdbx_strand_id
1 'polypeptide(L)'
;MGYKKPENRGLGHHLSVAPHMTVSQLRRDHWTISIRCPRCHLDCWVDLSVVIRLSGPQVKLWNRWARCRRYGCPGRMVFLFTPPGEPKGVFWPMHDSPEARVKATISDDPEL
;
A
#
# COMPACT_ATOMS: atom_id res chain seq x y z
N MET A 1 10.67 -8.63 -25.42
CA MET A 1 9.50 -8.23 -24.61
C MET A 1 9.40 -6.71 -24.63
N GLY A 2 8.29 -6.15 -25.12
CA GLY A 2 8.10 -4.68 -25.17
C GLY A 2 7.65 -4.12 -23.82
N TYR A 3 8.06 -2.89 -23.50
CA TYR A 3 7.57 -2.15 -22.33
C TYR A 3 6.04 -1.98 -22.43
N LYS A 4 5.32 -2.39 -21.39
CA LYS A 4 3.89 -2.08 -21.21
C LYS A 4 3.76 -0.95 -20.19
N LYS A 5 3.05 0.11 -20.59
CA LYS A 5 2.70 1.22 -19.68
C LYS A 5 1.93 0.68 -18.47
N PRO A 6 2.15 1.22 -17.25
CA PRO A 6 1.52 0.72 -16.02
C PRO A 6 0.00 0.56 -16.14
N GLU A 7 -0.71 1.53 -16.71
CA GLU A 7 -2.16 1.53 -16.89
C GLU A 7 -2.70 0.40 -17.80
N ASN A 8 -1.82 -0.22 -18.61
CA ASN A 8 -2.18 -1.31 -19.50
C ASN A 8 -1.77 -2.68 -18.93
N ARG A 9 -1.29 -2.73 -17.68
CA ARG A 9 -0.96 -3.97 -16.99
C ARG A 9 -2.21 -4.45 -16.25
N GLY A 10 -2.45 -5.76 -16.26
CA GLY A 10 -3.60 -6.32 -15.56
C GLY A 10 -3.45 -6.23 -14.03
N LEU A 11 -4.57 -6.20 -13.32
CA LEU A 11 -4.63 -6.14 -11.85
C LEU A 11 -3.69 -7.15 -11.17
N GLY A 12 -3.65 -8.40 -11.63
CA GLY A 12 -2.78 -9.45 -11.06
C GLY A 12 -1.29 -9.09 -11.09
N HIS A 13 -0.83 -8.37 -12.12
CA HIS A 13 0.55 -7.87 -12.17
C HIS A 13 0.77 -6.75 -11.14
N HIS A 14 -0.17 -5.83 -11.00
CA HIS A 14 -0.08 -4.76 -10.00
C HIS A 14 -0.03 -5.33 -8.58
N LEU A 15 -0.88 -6.30 -8.26
CA LEU A 15 -0.89 -6.95 -6.96
C LEU A 15 0.42 -7.66 -6.63
N SER A 16 1.10 -8.26 -7.62
CA SER A 16 2.37 -8.96 -7.38
C SER A 16 3.57 -8.02 -7.19
N VAL A 17 3.56 -6.84 -7.83
CA VAL A 17 4.68 -5.87 -7.70
C VAL A 17 4.51 -4.91 -6.53
N ALA A 18 3.27 -4.61 -6.12
CA ALA A 18 2.96 -3.64 -5.06
C ALA A 18 3.76 -3.85 -3.74
N PRO A 19 4.00 -5.09 -3.25
CA PRO A 19 4.79 -5.32 -2.04
C PRO A 19 6.23 -4.82 -2.13
N HIS A 20 6.78 -4.77 -3.34
CA HIS A 20 8.17 -4.41 -3.58
C HIS A 20 8.35 -2.95 -4.00
N MET A 21 7.25 -2.25 -4.34
CA MET A 21 7.30 -0.88 -4.84
C MET A 21 7.60 0.15 -3.74
N THR A 22 8.41 1.13 -4.09
CA THR A 22 8.69 2.31 -3.26
C THR A 22 7.69 3.42 -3.54
N VAL A 23 7.53 4.37 -2.61
CA VAL A 23 6.63 5.52 -2.80
C VAL A 23 7.00 6.34 -4.03
N SER A 24 8.28 6.42 -4.40
CA SER A 24 8.68 7.10 -5.64
C SER A 24 8.20 6.38 -6.90
N GLN A 25 8.21 5.05 -6.89
CA GLN A 25 7.69 4.24 -7.99
C GLN A 25 6.16 4.35 -8.05
N LEU A 26 5.47 4.25 -6.91
CA LEU A 26 4.02 4.44 -6.83
C LEU A 26 3.59 5.80 -7.39
N ARG A 27 4.31 6.88 -7.04
CA ARG A 27 4.05 8.23 -7.56
C ARG A 27 4.31 8.31 -9.07
N ARG A 28 5.43 7.77 -9.55
CA ARG A 28 5.81 7.77 -10.97
C ARG A 28 4.79 7.03 -11.82
N ASP A 29 4.30 5.90 -11.33
CA ASP A 29 3.36 5.03 -12.04
C ASP A 29 1.90 5.44 -11.78
N HIS A 30 1.66 6.63 -11.20
CA HIS A 30 0.33 7.20 -10.96
C HIS A 30 -0.62 6.34 -10.11
N TRP A 31 -0.08 5.62 -9.12
CA TRP A 31 -0.89 4.90 -8.14
C TRP A 31 -1.62 5.88 -7.23
N THR A 32 -2.87 5.56 -6.93
CA THR A 32 -3.64 6.34 -5.96
C THR A 32 -3.64 5.63 -4.62
N ILE A 33 -3.24 6.32 -3.55
CA ILE A 33 -3.15 5.76 -2.20
C ILE A 33 -4.15 6.44 -1.28
N SER A 34 -4.85 5.65 -0.49
CA SER A 34 -5.74 6.10 0.58
C SER A 34 -5.36 5.41 1.88
N ILE A 35 -5.75 5.98 3.01
CA ILE A 35 -5.67 5.34 4.32
C ILE A 35 -7.06 5.30 4.94
N ARG A 36 -7.41 4.16 5.53
CA ARG A 36 -8.68 3.95 6.21
C ARG A 36 -8.46 3.53 7.65
N CYS A 37 -9.16 4.14 8.59
CA CYS A 37 -9.23 3.61 9.95
C CYS A 37 -10.40 2.62 10.08
N PRO A 38 -10.17 1.33 10.38
CA PRO A 38 -11.25 0.36 10.54
C PRO A 38 -12.08 0.59 11.81
N ARG A 39 -11.60 1.43 12.75
CA ARG A 39 -12.31 1.73 14.01
C ARG A 39 -13.30 2.89 13.89
N CYS A 40 -12.92 3.97 13.21
CA CYS A 40 -13.74 5.19 13.10
C CYS A 40 -14.14 5.53 11.66
N HIS A 41 -13.77 4.69 10.72
CA HIS A 41 -14.08 4.79 9.29
C HIS A 41 -13.63 6.09 8.61
N LEU A 42 -12.68 6.81 9.22
CA LEU A 42 -12.06 7.96 8.58
C LEU A 42 -11.17 7.49 7.43
N ASP A 43 -11.49 7.99 6.23
CA ASP A 43 -10.71 7.84 5.02
C ASP A 43 -9.92 9.12 4.74
N CYS A 44 -8.66 8.99 4.34
CA CYS A 44 -7.84 10.12 3.91
C CYS A 44 -7.06 9.74 2.66
N TRP A 45 -7.07 10.61 1.65
CA TRP A 45 -6.17 10.49 0.51
C TRP A 45 -4.74 10.80 0.93
N VAL A 46 -3.78 10.04 0.41
CA VAL A 46 -2.36 10.20 0.71
C VAL A 46 -1.68 10.94 -0.43
N ASP A 47 -1.08 12.09 -0.11
CA ASP A 47 -0.17 12.77 -1.03
C ASP A 47 1.22 12.12 -0.97
N LEU A 48 1.59 11.39 -2.03
CA LEU A 48 2.88 10.71 -2.12
C LEU A 48 4.06 11.68 -2.18
N SER A 49 3.88 12.92 -2.65
CA SER A 49 4.95 13.92 -2.63
C SER A 49 5.27 14.36 -1.20
N VAL A 50 4.25 14.50 -0.35
CA VAL A 50 4.44 14.75 1.08
C VAL A 50 5.13 13.58 1.77
N VAL A 51 4.73 12.34 1.46
CA VAL A 51 5.38 11.14 2.02
C VAL A 51 6.85 11.06 1.59
N ILE A 52 7.18 11.30 0.32
CA ILE A 52 8.58 11.32 -0.16
C ILE A 52 9.39 12.38 0.57
N ARG A 53 8.82 13.57 0.78
CA ARG A 53 9.49 14.67 1.47
C ARG A 53 9.78 14.33 2.94
N LEU A 54 8.86 13.65 3.62
CA LEU A 54 8.96 13.37 5.07
C LEU A 54 9.68 12.07 5.40
N SER A 55 9.54 11.03 4.58
CA SER A 55 10.03 9.67 4.87
C SER A 55 11.06 9.16 3.86
N GLY A 56 11.34 9.95 2.82
CA GLY A 56 12.28 9.61 1.78
C GLY A 56 11.66 8.81 0.61
N PRO A 57 12.33 8.83 -0.57
CA PRO A 57 11.79 8.26 -1.80
C PRO A 57 11.69 6.74 -1.83
N GLN A 58 12.50 6.05 -1.02
CA GLN A 58 12.66 4.58 -1.04
C GLN A 58 11.75 3.86 -0.05
N VAL A 59 10.96 4.59 0.74
CA VAL A 59 10.05 3.97 1.71
C VAL A 59 9.02 3.10 1.00
N LYS A 60 8.70 1.94 1.58
CA LYS A 60 7.62 1.05 1.13
C LYS A 60 6.44 1.19 2.08
N LEU A 61 5.23 1.28 1.52
CA LEU A 61 3.98 1.39 2.31
C LEU A 61 3.35 0.02 2.60
N TRP A 62 3.77 -1.04 1.90
CA TRP A 62 3.25 -2.38 2.13
C TRP A 62 3.47 -2.83 3.58
N ASN A 63 2.44 -3.43 4.18
CA ASN A 63 2.40 -3.82 5.59
C ASN A 63 2.67 -2.70 6.61
N ARG A 64 2.68 -1.43 6.19
CA ARG A 64 2.78 -0.29 7.11
C ARG A 64 1.42 0.13 7.63
N TRP A 65 1.46 0.83 8.76
CA TRP A 65 0.29 1.34 9.45
C TRP A 65 0.60 2.75 9.94
N ALA A 66 -0.42 3.58 10.05
CA ALA A 66 -0.30 4.92 10.65
C ALA A 66 -1.22 5.04 11.87
N ARG A 67 -0.92 5.99 12.77
CA ARG A 67 -1.89 6.36 13.82
C ARG A 67 -3.10 7.03 13.17
N CYS A 68 -4.29 6.77 13.71
CA CYS A 68 -5.50 7.45 13.24
C CYS A 68 -5.34 8.97 13.34
N ARG A 69 -5.77 9.68 12.29
CA ARG A 69 -5.76 11.15 12.24
C ARG A 69 -6.96 11.80 12.93
N ARG A 70 -7.99 11.02 13.26
CA ARG A 70 -9.15 11.51 14.03
C ARG A 70 -8.74 11.74 15.48
N TYR A 71 -8.99 12.96 15.98
CA TYR A 71 -8.74 13.31 17.38
C TYR A 71 -9.48 12.35 18.33
N GLY A 72 -8.80 11.87 19.36
CA GLY A 72 -9.36 10.93 20.34
C GLY A 72 -9.52 9.49 19.86
N CYS A 73 -9.20 9.15 18.61
CA CYS A 73 -9.27 7.77 18.13
C CYS A 73 -7.94 7.03 18.36
N PRO A 74 -7.90 5.96 19.18
CA PRO A 74 -6.69 5.15 19.38
C PRO A 74 -6.44 4.14 18.23
N GLY A 75 -7.23 4.20 17.15
CA GLY A 75 -7.15 3.27 16.04
C GLY A 75 -5.87 3.41 15.22
N ARG A 76 -5.59 2.41 14.40
CA ARG A 76 -4.55 2.45 13.38
C ARG A 76 -5.20 2.52 12.00
N MET A 77 -4.59 3.26 11.10
CA MET A 77 -5.01 3.38 9.71
C MET A 77 -4.24 2.37 8.86
N VAL A 78 -4.97 1.66 8.00
CA VAL A 78 -4.41 0.75 6.99
C VAL A 78 -4.26 1.49 5.67
N PHE A 79 -3.16 1.23 4.98
CA PHE A 79 -2.95 1.75 3.63
C PHE A 79 -3.75 0.92 2.63
N LEU A 80 -4.37 1.63 1.69
CA LEU A 80 -5.13 1.10 0.58
C LEU A 80 -4.59 1.71 -0.72
N PHE A 81 -4.72 1.00 -1.82
CA PHE A 81 -4.27 1.47 -3.13
C PHE A 81 -5.28 1.21 -4.23
N THR A 82 -5.21 2.04 -5.26
CA THR A 82 -5.82 1.84 -6.57
C THR A 82 -4.69 1.83 -7.60
N PRO A 83 -4.46 0.71 -8.30
CA PRO A 83 -3.50 0.65 -9.39
C PRO A 83 -3.84 1.63 -10.53
N PRO A 84 -2.87 2.05 -11.33
CA PRO A 84 -3.15 2.80 -12.55
C PRO A 84 -3.99 1.95 -13.51
N GLY A 85 -4.88 2.59 -14.26
CA GLY A 85 -5.82 1.90 -15.17
C GLY A 85 -7.10 1.39 -14.49
N GLU A 86 -7.13 1.26 -13.17
CA GLU A 86 -8.33 0.90 -12.42
C GLU A 86 -9.19 2.13 -12.07
N PRO A 87 -10.52 1.98 -11.86
CA PRO A 87 -11.39 3.07 -11.46
C PRO A 87 -10.97 3.65 -10.10
N LYS A 88 -10.78 4.98 -10.05
CA LYS A 88 -10.48 5.68 -8.79
C LYS A 88 -11.60 5.42 -7.78
N GLY A 89 -11.22 4.98 -6.58
CA GLY A 89 -12.17 4.63 -5.52
C GLY A 89 -12.34 3.13 -5.30
N VAL A 90 -11.85 2.28 -6.21
CA VAL A 90 -11.68 0.85 -5.93
C VAL A 90 -10.35 0.67 -5.21
N PHE A 91 -10.40 0.10 -4.01
CA PHE A 91 -9.27 0.04 -3.11
C PHE A 91 -8.95 -1.38 -2.71
N TRP A 92 -7.66 -1.73 -2.81
CA TRP A 92 -7.11 -2.97 -2.31
C TRP A 92 -6.21 -2.70 -1.10
N PRO A 93 -6.20 -3.58 -0.10
CA PRO A 93 -5.34 -3.42 1.07
C PRO A 93 -3.86 -3.55 0.70
N MET A 94 -3.02 -2.60 1.16
CA MET A 94 -1.55 -2.70 1.07
C MET A 94 -0.97 -3.55 2.19
N HIS A 95 -1.52 -4.74 2.38
CA HIS A 95 -0.98 -5.69 3.33
C HIS A 95 -1.27 -7.11 2.90
N ASP A 96 -0.42 -8.02 3.35
CA ASP A 96 -0.65 -9.44 3.13
C ASP A 96 -1.94 -9.88 3.82
N SER A 97 -2.59 -10.90 3.24
CA SER A 97 -3.66 -11.62 3.92
C SER A 97 -3.16 -12.11 5.29
N PRO A 98 -4.01 -12.17 6.33
CA PRO A 98 -3.63 -12.73 7.63
C PRO A 98 -2.92 -14.09 7.51
N GLU A 99 -3.37 -14.95 6.59
CA GLU A 99 -2.78 -16.27 6.32
C GLU A 99 -1.35 -16.19 5.78
N ALA A 100 -1.08 -15.22 4.90
CA ALA A 100 0.24 -15.01 4.32
C ALA A 100 1.23 -14.43 5.35
N ARG A 101 0.75 -13.64 6.31
CA ARG A 101 1.57 -13.15 7.43
C ARG A 101 2.01 -14.27 8.36
N VAL A 102 1.10 -15.20 8.68
CA VAL A 102 1.42 -16.38 9.51
C VAL A 102 2.46 -17.25 8.80
N LYS A 103 2.32 -17.46 7.49
CA LYS A 103 3.32 -18.20 6.70
C LYS A 103 4.70 -17.55 6.71
N ALA A 104 4.79 -16.22 6.56
CA ALA A 104 6.06 -15.50 6.62
C ALA A 104 6.76 -15.69 7.99
N THR A 105 6.00 -15.59 9.08
CA THR A 105 6.53 -15.83 10.44
C THR A 105 7.05 -17.26 10.63
N ILE A 106 6.42 -18.26 10.01
CA ILE A 106 6.84 -19.67 10.12
C ILE A 106 8.07 -19.94 9.24
N SER A 107 8.23 -19.26 8.10
CA SER A 107 9.36 -19.46 7.18
C SER A 107 10.67 -18.77 7.60
N ASP A 108 10.61 -17.81 8.53
CA ASP A 108 11.78 -17.11 9.09
C ASP A 108 12.40 -17.85 10.31
N ASP A 109 11.90 -19.06 10.65
CA ASP A 109 12.46 -19.95 11.68
C ASP A 109 13.19 -21.13 11.00
N PRO A 110 14.45 -20.98 10.53
CA PRO A 110 15.26 -22.10 10.13
C PRO A 110 15.77 -22.82 11.39
N GLU A 111 15.18 -23.98 11.66
CA GLU A 111 15.75 -25.11 12.41
C GLU A 111 16.53 -24.83 13.70
N LEU A 112 15.93 -25.31 14.80
CA LEU A 112 16.65 -25.80 15.98
C LEU A 112 17.35 -27.13 15.65
#